data_AF-A0A7C4MCX9-F1
#
_entry.id   AF-A0A7C4MCX9-F1
#
_cell.length_a   1.000
_cell.length_b   1.000
_cell.length_c   1.000
_cell.angle_alpha   90.00
_cell.angle_beta   90.00
_cell.angle_gamma   90.00
#
_symmetry.space_group_name_H-M   'P 1'
#
loop_
_entity.id
_entity.type
_entity.pdbx_description
1 polymer ?
#
loop_
_entity_poly.entity_id
_entity_poly.type
_entity_poly.pdbx_seq_one_letter_code
_entity_poly.pdbx_strand_id
1 'polypeptide(L)'
;MQFIPKPTRFKPLTARFWEREYGIEFEKWEWKLLSEFNKAKMAEFPTISGFLIADYKLGRNCFLLIPAQHLTNDFVLCECPPYMDLPPNWSYVTVKGKKIWFRDYYMIYVDEITPAKFEVPKSDVSFHDFQESLFIQWSGIDSPLRELLAFEFVSCPPIFALGQVGGINLSLYDGTGEGLSKKLLKYFRSIIPADFVKGRSGVIEIPEFSVQIKVPPFSWGFKACDVDKQFNERVLDFLLKRKSGRFSELSVELGTDRSAPNSLYEPPFALVDQPAILFPNVEKRKMNVDPPFEVAKYVITSKMTYPTVGNSRTDIEQVLGETSLKIIKLAEKFDVPHLVRRHAVFDPNYYGKPQSILRVALALARAQNKDKIDLEFVSRAFENYYLKNMEIVFESWEDIFTSKGVEIVSLKHELDRYVLKFITDNETSETGVGFHLVQEHFFNRNEFELREALRRLQESGKIYEIKRDVFKSVPLE
;
A
#
# COMPACT_ATOMS: atom_id res chain seq x y z
N MET A 1 11.82 -19.19 52.73
CA MET A 1 11.15 -18.54 51.58
C MET A 1 12.01 -18.81 50.36
N GLN A 2 11.53 -19.61 49.40
CA GLN A 2 12.23 -19.78 48.12
C GLN A 2 12.00 -18.52 47.27
N PHE A 3 13.08 -17.91 46.81
CA PHE A 3 13.05 -16.77 45.90
C PHE A 3 12.57 -17.29 44.54
N ILE A 4 11.29 -17.09 44.22
CA ILE A 4 10.79 -17.39 42.87
C ILE A 4 11.34 -16.27 41.97
N PRO A 5 12.26 -16.55 41.04
CA PRO A 5 12.75 -15.53 40.12
C PRO A 5 11.55 -14.97 39.35
N LYS A 6 11.44 -13.65 39.30
CA LYS A 6 10.38 -12.99 38.52
C LYS A 6 10.43 -13.55 37.09
N PRO A 7 9.30 -13.99 36.52
CA PRO A 7 9.28 -14.52 35.17
C PRO A 7 9.88 -13.49 34.22
N THR A 8 10.86 -13.91 33.43
CA THR A 8 11.45 -13.09 32.37
C THR A 8 10.34 -12.64 31.44
N ARG A 9 10.20 -11.32 31.26
CA ARG A 9 9.22 -10.74 30.33
C ARG A 9 9.43 -11.36 28.95
N PHE A 10 8.34 -11.85 28.36
CA PHE A 10 8.34 -12.35 26.99
C PHE A 10 8.97 -11.31 26.05
N LYS A 11 9.99 -11.72 25.31
CA LYS A 11 10.63 -10.92 24.26
C LYS A 11 10.29 -11.60 22.93
N PRO A 12 9.41 -11.01 22.12
CA PRO A 12 9.01 -11.64 20.87
C PRO A 12 10.22 -11.75 19.93
N LEU A 13 10.30 -12.87 19.22
CA LEU A 13 11.19 -13.01 18.08
C LEU A 13 10.66 -12.17 16.93
N THR A 14 11.40 -11.14 16.53
CA THR A 14 11.02 -10.29 15.40
C THR A 14 11.62 -10.84 14.12
N ALA A 15 10.80 -10.99 13.08
CA ALA A 15 11.27 -11.38 11.75
C ALA A 15 12.36 -10.42 11.26
N ARG A 16 13.47 -10.98 10.78
CA ARG A 16 14.56 -10.25 10.14
C ARG A 16 14.55 -10.51 8.64
N PHE A 17 15.04 -9.56 7.84
CA PHE A 17 15.13 -9.75 6.39
C PHE A 17 16.53 -10.13 5.94
N TRP A 18 17.53 -9.32 6.30
CA TRP A 18 18.92 -9.56 5.93
C TRP A 18 19.59 -10.56 6.87
N GLU A 19 19.39 -10.41 8.18
CA GLU A 19 20.05 -11.21 9.22
C GLU A 19 19.16 -12.37 9.68
N ARG A 20 18.65 -13.16 8.72
CA ARG A 20 17.83 -14.34 9.02
C ARG A 20 18.71 -15.47 9.57
N GLU A 21 18.37 -15.97 10.75
CA GLU A 21 19.14 -16.97 11.48
C GLU A 21 18.36 -18.27 11.68
N TYR A 22 17.03 -18.19 11.78
CA TYR A 22 16.21 -19.34 12.12
C TYR A 22 15.53 -19.89 10.87
N GLY A 23 15.48 -21.23 10.74
CA GLY A 23 14.87 -21.85 9.56
C GLY A 23 13.38 -21.56 9.38
N ILE A 24 12.68 -21.19 10.46
CA ILE A 24 11.30 -20.72 10.43
C ILE A 24 11.13 -19.38 9.71
N GLU A 25 12.21 -18.62 9.45
CA GLU A 25 12.18 -17.34 8.73
C GLU A 25 12.23 -17.50 7.20
N PHE A 26 12.47 -18.73 6.72
CA PHE A 26 12.61 -19.01 5.29
C PHE A 26 11.41 -19.80 4.76
N GLU A 27 11.08 -19.55 3.50
CA GLU A 27 10.19 -20.40 2.72
C GLU A 27 10.85 -21.73 2.34
N LYS A 28 10.04 -22.76 2.06
CA LYS A 28 10.59 -24.07 1.64
C LYS A 28 11.38 -23.97 0.33
N TRP A 29 10.92 -23.12 -0.60
CA TRP A 29 11.61 -22.90 -1.85
C TRP A 29 12.95 -22.17 -1.65
N GLU A 30 13.06 -21.25 -0.67
CA GLU A 30 14.32 -20.58 -0.34
C GLU A 30 15.33 -21.60 0.18
N TRP A 31 14.89 -22.49 1.06
CA TRP A 31 15.71 -23.59 1.56
C TRP A 31 16.17 -24.53 0.45
N LYS A 32 15.28 -24.87 -0.49
CA LYS A 32 15.63 -25.66 -1.66
C LYS A 32 16.70 -24.97 -2.48
N LEU A 33 16.53 -23.68 -2.78
CA LEU A 33 17.48 -22.89 -3.55
C LEU A 33 18.84 -22.78 -2.84
N LEU A 34 18.87 -22.51 -1.53
CA LEU A 34 20.09 -22.51 -0.72
C LEU A 34 20.78 -23.87 -0.74
N SER A 35 20.03 -24.97 -0.61
CA SER A 35 20.57 -26.33 -0.61
C SER A 35 21.19 -26.68 -1.97
N GLU A 36 20.49 -26.37 -3.07
CA GLU A 36 20.99 -26.57 -4.44
C GLU A 36 22.24 -25.75 -4.71
N PHE A 37 22.25 -24.48 -4.32
CA PHE A 37 23.41 -23.58 -4.43
C PHE A 37 24.61 -24.11 -3.62
N ASN A 38 24.38 -24.54 -2.38
CA ASN A 38 25.40 -25.13 -1.50
C ASN A 38 25.97 -26.43 -2.05
N LYS A 39 25.13 -27.28 -2.64
CA LYS A 39 25.57 -28.53 -3.26
C LYS A 39 26.39 -28.25 -4.53
N ALA A 40 25.95 -27.30 -5.35
CA ALA A 40 26.64 -26.93 -6.58
C ALA A 40 28.05 -26.38 -6.30
N LYS A 41 28.22 -25.48 -5.34
CA LYS A 41 29.53 -24.88 -4.99
C LYS A 41 30.54 -25.86 -4.36
N MET A 42 30.07 -27.04 -3.92
CA MET A 42 30.95 -28.09 -3.39
C MET A 42 31.60 -28.95 -4.50
N ALA A 43 31.04 -28.96 -5.71
CA ALA A 43 31.60 -29.70 -6.83
C ALA A 43 32.98 -29.15 -7.26
N GLU A 44 33.82 -30.02 -7.82
CA GLU A 44 35.13 -29.61 -8.37
C GLU A 44 34.97 -28.75 -9.63
N PHE A 45 33.98 -29.09 -10.46
CA PHE A 45 33.57 -28.35 -11.65
C PHE A 45 32.12 -27.87 -11.48
N PRO A 46 31.89 -26.81 -10.69
CA PRO A 46 30.55 -26.35 -10.36
C PRO A 46 29.82 -25.83 -11.60
N THR A 47 28.53 -26.18 -11.69
CA THR A 47 27.54 -25.48 -12.51
C THR A 47 26.53 -24.87 -11.56
N ILE A 48 26.55 -23.55 -11.40
CA ILE A 48 25.82 -22.84 -10.36
C ILE A 48 25.05 -21.65 -10.93
N SER A 49 23.80 -21.50 -10.53
CA SER A 49 22.96 -20.39 -10.94
C SER A 49 22.73 -19.43 -9.78
N GLY A 50 22.68 -18.13 -10.08
CA GLY A 50 22.48 -17.10 -9.07
C GLY A 50 22.46 -15.68 -9.67
N PHE A 51 22.22 -14.70 -8.81
CA PHE A 51 22.34 -13.29 -9.13
C PHE A 51 23.78 -12.84 -9.02
N LEU A 52 24.27 -12.23 -10.09
CA LEU A 52 25.60 -11.65 -10.17
C LEU A 52 25.64 -10.30 -9.45
N ILE A 53 26.60 -10.13 -8.54
CA ILE A 53 26.92 -8.85 -7.91
C ILE A 53 28.35 -8.46 -8.30
N ALA A 54 28.46 -7.46 -9.16
CA ALA A 54 29.73 -6.81 -9.48
C ALA A 54 29.92 -5.58 -8.60
N ASP A 55 31.11 -5.44 -8.00
CA ASP A 55 31.52 -4.29 -7.21
C ASP A 55 32.99 -3.97 -7.50
N TYR A 56 33.33 -2.68 -7.66
CA TYR A 56 34.69 -2.26 -7.99
C TYR A 56 35.72 -2.71 -6.95
N LYS A 57 35.31 -2.94 -5.70
CA LYS A 57 36.18 -3.43 -4.62
C LYS A 57 36.64 -4.87 -4.81
N LEU A 58 35.92 -5.66 -5.61
CA LEU A 58 36.31 -7.03 -5.94
C LEU A 58 37.38 -7.09 -7.04
N GLY A 59 37.52 -6.02 -7.83
CA GLY A 59 38.30 -6.01 -9.06
C GLY A 59 37.43 -6.12 -10.31
N ARG A 60 38.02 -5.86 -11.48
CA ARG A 60 37.26 -5.74 -12.75
C ARG A 60 36.71 -7.06 -13.28
N ASN A 61 37.36 -8.17 -12.93
CA ASN A 61 37.02 -9.49 -13.44
C ASN A 61 36.38 -10.38 -12.36
N CYS A 62 36.12 -9.84 -11.16
CA CYS A 62 35.60 -10.61 -10.05
C CYS A 62 34.17 -10.17 -9.73
N PHE A 63 33.34 -11.14 -9.37
CA PHE A 63 31.97 -10.89 -8.96
C PHE A 63 31.53 -11.91 -7.92
N LEU A 64 30.52 -11.55 -7.13
CA LEU A 64 29.83 -12.52 -6.28
C LEU A 64 28.65 -13.11 -7.03
N LEU A 65 28.39 -14.37 -6.77
CA LEU A 65 27.13 -15.01 -7.12
C LEU A 65 26.37 -15.31 -5.83
N ILE A 66 25.10 -14.90 -5.76
CA ILE A 66 24.18 -15.21 -4.65
C ILE A 66 22.95 -15.96 -5.15
N PRO A 67 22.31 -16.83 -4.34
CA PRO A 67 21.18 -17.64 -4.81
C PRO A 67 19.96 -16.80 -5.24
N ALA A 68 19.60 -15.79 -4.44
CA ALA A 68 18.50 -14.86 -4.71
C ALA A 68 18.86 -13.47 -4.20
N GLN A 69 18.19 -12.42 -4.71
CA GLN A 69 18.50 -11.02 -4.38
C GLN A 69 18.47 -10.69 -2.88
N HIS A 70 17.72 -11.46 -2.10
CA HIS A 70 17.52 -11.31 -0.65
C HIS A 70 18.16 -12.44 0.18
N LEU A 71 18.87 -13.37 -0.47
CA LEU A 71 19.59 -14.47 0.18
C LEU A 71 21.09 -14.16 0.19
N THR A 72 21.47 -13.17 1.01
CA THR A 72 22.86 -12.67 1.10
C THR A 72 23.75 -13.48 2.04
N ASN A 73 23.15 -14.40 2.81
CA ASN A 73 23.86 -15.20 3.81
C ASN A 73 24.77 -16.26 3.19
N ASP A 74 24.60 -16.55 1.90
CA ASP A 74 25.44 -17.48 1.17
C ASP A 74 25.82 -16.90 -0.18
N PHE A 75 27.08 -17.06 -0.56
CA PHE A 75 27.65 -16.54 -1.80
C PHE A 75 28.83 -17.39 -2.25
N VAL A 76 29.21 -17.21 -3.51
CA VAL A 76 30.51 -17.69 -4.02
C VAL A 76 31.19 -16.58 -4.79
N LEU A 77 32.50 -16.46 -4.61
CA LEU A 77 33.31 -15.55 -5.41
C LEU A 77 33.67 -16.23 -6.74
N CYS A 78 33.51 -15.48 -7.83
CA CYS A 78 33.82 -15.92 -9.16
C CYS A 78 34.88 -14.98 -9.78
N GLU A 79 35.81 -15.54 -10.55
CA GLU A 79 36.80 -14.81 -11.33
C GLU A 79 36.63 -15.15 -12.81
N CYS A 80 36.39 -14.14 -13.63
CA CYS A 80 36.36 -14.25 -15.07
C CYS A 80 37.77 -14.14 -15.66
N PRO A 81 38.04 -14.88 -16.75
CA PRO A 81 39.20 -14.61 -17.56
C PRO A 81 39.13 -13.19 -18.17
N PRO A 82 40.26 -12.53 -18.45
CA PRO A 82 40.29 -11.14 -18.95
C PRO A 82 39.55 -10.88 -20.27
N TYR A 83 39.27 -11.93 -21.04
CA TYR A 83 38.57 -11.85 -22.33
C TYR A 83 37.05 -12.04 -22.21
N MET A 84 36.53 -12.33 -21.01
CA MET A 84 35.10 -12.56 -20.79
C MET A 84 34.46 -11.31 -20.19
N ASP A 85 33.47 -10.77 -20.90
CA ASP A 85 32.68 -9.64 -20.43
C ASP A 85 31.74 -10.07 -19.30
N LEU A 86 31.70 -9.28 -18.23
CA LEU A 86 30.75 -9.49 -17.14
C LEU A 86 29.34 -9.08 -17.57
N PRO A 87 28.32 -9.92 -17.33
CA PRO A 87 26.92 -9.51 -17.47
C PRO A 87 26.58 -8.30 -16.60
N PRO A 88 25.48 -7.59 -16.90
CA PRO A 88 25.03 -6.48 -16.08
C PRO A 88 24.85 -6.89 -14.61
N ASN A 89 25.18 -5.99 -13.70
CA ASN A 89 24.98 -6.20 -12.26
C ASN A 89 23.51 -6.58 -11.99
N TRP A 90 23.28 -7.51 -11.06
CA TRP A 90 21.97 -8.09 -10.72
C TRP A 90 21.31 -8.96 -11.80
N SER A 91 22.05 -9.37 -12.83
CA SER A 91 21.58 -10.38 -13.78
C SER A 91 21.55 -11.76 -13.12
N TYR A 92 20.51 -12.54 -13.40
CA TYR A 92 20.48 -13.96 -13.04
C TYR A 92 21.20 -14.76 -14.13
N VAL A 93 22.22 -15.51 -13.73
CA VAL A 93 23.13 -16.20 -14.64
C VAL A 93 23.41 -17.61 -14.16
N THR A 94 23.82 -18.48 -15.08
CA THR A 94 24.41 -19.77 -14.79
C THR A 94 25.89 -19.72 -15.12
N VAL A 95 26.71 -19.99 -14.11
CA VAL A 95 28.17 -20.02 -14.17
C VAL A 95 28.62 -21.47 -14.18
N LYS A 96 29.50 -21.81 -15.13
CA LYS A 96 30.28 -23.04 -15.09
C LYS A 96 31.75 -22.70 -14.98
N GLY A 97 32.47 -23.50 -14.23
CA GLY A 97 33.89 -23.26 -14.07
C GLY A 97 34.59 -24.35 -13.28
N LYS A 98 35.81 -24.02 -12.88
CA LYS A 98 36.64 -24.86 -12.01
C LYS A 98 36.78 -24.22 -10.64
N LYS A 99 36.62 -25.02 -9.59
CA LYS A 99 36.92 -24.61 -8.23
C LYS A 99 38.43 -24.48 -8.07
N ILE A 100 38.89 -23.28 -7.70
CA ILE A 100 40.30 -22.99 -7.41
C ILE A 100 40.46 -22.55 -5.96
N TRP A 101 41.56 -22.97 -5.35
CA TRP A 101 41.93 -22.54 -4.01
C TRP A 101 42.81 -21.30 -4.11
N PHE A 102 42.43 -20.25 -3.39
CA PHE A 102 43.22 -19.05 -3.25
C PHE A 102 43.40 -18.76 -1.76
N ARG A 103 44.63 -18.96 -1.26
CA ARG A 103 44.93 -18.91 0.17
C ARG A 103 44.01 -19.87 0.95
N ASP A 104 43.17 -19.35 1.85
CA ASP A 104 42.34 -20.13 2.77
C ASP A 104 40.86 -20.24 2.34
N TYR A 105 40.53 -19.78 1.13
CA TYR A 105 39.18 -19.86 0.57
C TYR A 105 39.19 -20.38 -0.86
N TYR A 106 38.01 -20.76 -1.34
CA TYR A 106 37.84 -21.16 -2.73
C TYR A 106 37.07 -20.09 -3.50
N MET A 107 37.38 -20.00 -4.78
CA MET A 107 36.62 -19.24 -5.76
C MET A 107 36.37 -20.11 -6.99
N ILE A 108 35.44 -19.69 -7.85
CA ILE A 108 35.18 -20.35 -9.12
C ILE A 108 35.90 -19.57 -10.21
N TYR A 109 36.89 -20.20 -10.84
CA TYR A 109 37.44 -19.70 -12.09
C TYR A 109 36.48 -20.03 -13.22
N VAL A 110 35.95 -19.00 -13.87
CA VAL A 110 34.79 -19.14 -14.75
C VAL A 110 35.19 -19.52 -16.16
N ASP A 111 34.62 -20.63 -16.65
CA ASP A 111 34.80 -21.10 -18.02
C ASP A 111 33.66 -20.59 -18.93
N GLU A 112 32.44 -20.52 -18.41
CA GLU A 112 31.24 -20.14 -19.15
C GLU A 112 30.26 -19.35 -18.25
N ILE A 113 29.72 -18.24 -18.75
CA ILE A 113 28.58 -17.54 -18.14
C ILE A 113 27.45 -17.45 -19.16
N THR A 114 26.28 -17.95 -18.76
CA THR A 114 25.08 -17.91 -19.60
C THR A 114 23.96 -17.13 -18.89
N PRO A 115 23.27 -16.20 -19.59
CA PRO A 115 22.06 -15.59 -19.05
C PRO A 115 21.02 -16.66 -18.73
N ALA A 116 20.43 -16.59 -17.55
CA ALA A 116 19.38 -17.50 -17.10
C ALA A 116 18.12 -16.70 -16.74
N LYS A 117 16.98 -17.39 -16.68
CA LYS A 117 15.74 -16.83 -16.14
C LYS A 117 15.54 -17.36 -14.73
N PHE A 118 15.33 -16.45 -13.78
CA PHE A 118 14.91 -16.83 -12.44
C PHE A 118 13.41 -17.14 -12.48
N GLU A 119 13.05 -18.40 -12.24
CA GLU A 119 11.65 -18.79 -12.14
C GLU A 119 11.11 -18.35 -10.78
N VAL A 120 10.09 -17.49 -10.79
CA VAL A 120 9.48 -16.99 -9.56
C VAL A 120 8.73 -18.14 -8.87
N PRO A 121 9.13 -18.53 -7.65
CA PRO A 121 8.49 -19.61 -6.93
C PRO A 121 7.12 -19.17 -6.42
N LYS A 122 6.22 -20.14 -6.26
CA LYS A 122 4.95 -19.90 -5.57
C LYS A 122 5.16 -19.96 -4.07
N SER A 123 4.47 -19.07 -3.35
CA SER A 123 4.43 -19.10 -1.88
C SER A 123 3.71 -20.36 -1.40
N ASP A 124 4.23 -21.00 -0.35
CA ASP A 124 3.54 -22.10 0.33
C ASP A 124 2.40 -21.56 1.20
N VAL A 125 2.48 -20.29 1.61
CA VAL A 125 1.41 -19.56 2.31
C VAL A 125 0.40 -19.07 1.27
N SER A 126 -0.88 -19.43 1.42
CA SER A 126 -1.94 -18.90 0.55
C SER A 126 -2.27 -17.45 0.92
N PHE A 127 -2.95 -16.71 0.02
CA PHE A 127 -3.38 -15.34 0.35
C PHE A 127 -4.34 -15.33 1.57
N HIS A 128 -5.18 -16.35 1.70
CA HIS A 128 -6.09 -16.48 2.83
C HIS A 128 -5.32 -16.68 4.14
N ASP A 129 -4.37 -17.63 4.16
CA ASP A 129 -3.53 -17.87 5.35
C ASP A 129 -2.71 -16.64 5.71
N PHE A 130 -2.20 -15.93 4.70
CA PHE A 130 -1.52 -14.64 4.89
C PHE A 130 -2.44 -13.62 5.58
N GLN A 131 -3.70 -13.49 5.18
CA GLN A 131 -4.66 -12.61 5.83
C GLN A 131 -4.94 -13.03 7.28
N GLU A 132 -5.14 -14.33 7.53
CA GLU A 132 -5.34 -14.84 8.90
C GLU A 132 -4.15 -14.52 9.80
N SER A 133 -2.92 -14.72 9.32
CA SER A 133 -1.70 -14.32 10.02
C SER A 133 -1.61 -12.80 10.21
N LEU A 134 -1.89 -12.02 9.17
CA LEU A 134 -1.84 -10.56 9.20
C LEU A 134 -2.79 -9.97 10.24
N PHE A 135 -3.95 -10.60 10.45
CA PHE A 135 -4.97 -10.13 11.39
C PHE A 135 -5.10 -10.99 12.65
N ILE A 136 -4.10 -11.80 13.02
CA ILE A 136 -4.21 -12.73 14.16
C ILE A 136 -4.63 -12.05 15.48
N GLN A 137 -4.25 -10.78 15.69
CA GLN A 137 -4.63 -9.99 16.87
C GLN A 137 -5.88 -9.12 16.69
N TRP A 138 -6.57 -9.22 15.56
CA TRP A 138 -7.66 -8.31 15.19
C TRP A 138 -8.88 -9.11 14.71
N SER A 139 -10.04 -8.82 15.28
CA SER A 139 -11.33 -9.35 14.85
C SER A 139 -12.27 -8.24 14.39
N GLY A 140 -13.30 -8.59 13.62
CA GLY A 140 -14.28 -7.64 13.08
C GLY A 140 -13.81 -6.85 11.86
N ILE A 141 -12.65 -7.19 11.29
CA ILE A 141 -12.19 -6.62 10.01
C ILE A 141 -12.67 -7.52 8.88
N ASP A 142 -13.82 -7.14 8.32
CA ASP A 142 -14.52 -7.88 7.28
C ASP A 142 -14.16 -7.39 5.86
N SER A 143 -14.62 -8.13 4.86
CA SER A 143 -14.47 -7.76 3.44
C SER A 143 -15.32 -6.52 3.11
N PRO A 144 -14.85 -5.60 2.25
CA PRO A 144 -13.59 -5.63 1.48
C PRO A 144 -12.36 -5.07 2.21
N LEU A 145 -12.53 -4.52 3.43
CA LEU A 145 -11.45 -3.85 4.15
C LEU A 145 -10.28 -4.79 4.45
N ARG A 146 -10.58 -6.04 4.83
CA ARG A 146 -9.57 -7.06 5.11
C ARG A 146 -8.63 -7.29 3.92
N GLU A 147 -9.17 -7.35 2.71
CA GLU A 147 -8.42 -7.51 1.47
C GLU A 147 -7.65 -6.24 1.11
N LEU A 148 -8.27 -5.07 1.24
CA LEU A 148 -7.62 -3.79 0.93
C LEU A 148 -6.39 -3.54 1.80
N LEU A 149 -6.49 -3.79 3.11
CA LEU A 149 -5.36 -3.71 4.03
C LEU A 149 -4.28 -4.76 3.70
N ALA A 150 -4.68 -5.99 3.37
CA ALA A 150 -3.73 -7.01 2.93
C ALA A 150 -3.01 -6.62 1.62
N PHE A 151 -3.71 -5.94 0.69
CA PHE A 151 -3.12 -5.44 -0.54
C PHE A 151 -2.06 -4.36 -0.32
N GLU A 152 -2.01 -3.66 0.81
CA GLU A 152 -0.89 -2.75 1.09
C GLU A 152 0.44 -3.49 1.24
N PHE A 153 0.42 -4.71 1.79
CA PHE A 153 1.59 -5.56 1.98
C PHE A 153 1.97 -6.29 0.69
N VAL A 154 0.99 -6.90 0.02
CA VAL A 154 1.19 -7.51 -1.29
C VAL A 154 1.66 -6.47 -2.30
N SER A 155 1.06 -5.28 -2.23
CA SER A 155 1.25 -4.09 -3.07
C SER A 155 1.21 -4.38 -4.57
N CYS A 156 1.38 -3.33 -5.38
CA CYS A 156 1.44 -3.46 -6.83
C CYS A 156 2.87 -3.16 -7.35
N PRO A 157 3.27 -3.78 -8.47
CA PRO A 157 4.51 -3.43 -9.15
C PRO A 157 4.50 -1.99 -9.68
N PRO A 158 5.68 -1.38 -9.91
CA PRO A 158 5.80 -0.14 -10.68
C PRO A 158 5.11 -0.23 -12.05
N ILE A 159 4.40 0.83 -12.40
CA ILE A 159 3.76 0.96 -13.71
C ILE A 159 4.74 1.74 -14.60
N PHE A 160 5.73 1.02 -15.16
CA PHE A 160 6.83 1.62 -15.92
C PHE A 160 6.38 2.49 -17.08
N ALA A 161 5.31 2.11 -17.77
CA ALA A 161 4.72 2.88 -18.88
C ALA A 161 4.29 4.30 -18.46
N LEU A 162 3.99 4.51 -17.18
CA LEU A 162 3.61 5.80 -16.61
C LEU A 162 4.75 6.47 -15.81
N GLY A 163 5.91 5.82 -15.71
CA GLY A 163 7.05 6.34 -14.93
C GLY A 163 6.76 6.50 -13.44
N GLN A 164 5.86 5.67 -12.89
CA GLN A 164 5.41 5.76 -11.51
C GLN A 164 5.84 4.54 -10.70
N VAL A 165 6.14 4.79 -9.43
CA VAL A 165 6.45 3.75 -8.45
C VAL A 165 5.20 2.94 -8.12
N GLY A 166 5.40 1.67 -7.77
CA GLY A 166 4.34 0.81 -7.25
C GLY A 166 4.02 1.11 -5.79
N GLY A 167 3.20 0.26 -5.18
CA GLY A 167 2.65 0.50 -3.85
C GLY A 167 1.16 0.79 -3.86
N ILE A 168 0.48 0.44 -2.77
CA ILE A 168 -0.90 0.82 -2.51
C ILE A 168 -0.93 1.73 -1.29
N ASN A 169 -1.70 2.80 -1.38
CA ASN A 169 -1.88 3.74 -0.29
C ASN A 169 -3.31 3.70 0.21
N LEU A 170 -3.48 3.50 1.51
CA LEU A 170 -4.78 3.46 2.16
C LEU A 170 -4.85 4.52 3.26
N SER A 171 -6.04 5.08 3.49
CA SER A 171 -6.32 5.81 4.72
C SER A 171 -7.39 5.09 5.53
N LEU A 172 -7.17 4.99 6.83
CA LEU A 172 -8.03 4.30 7.75
C LEU A 172 -8.60 5.26 8.80
N TYR A 173 -9.88 5.57 8.62
CA TYR A 173 -10.68 6.32 9.58
C TYR A 173 -11.16 5.43 10.71
N ASP A 174 -11.31 6.00 11.89
CA ASP A 174 -11.67 5.26 13.09
C ASP A 174 -13.14 5.46 13.44
N GLY A 175 -14.00 4.58 12.91
CA GLY A 175 -15.41 4.52 13.29
C GLY A 175 -15.65 3.97 14.70
N THR A 176 -14.61 3.46 15.38
CA THR A 176 -14.74 2.89 16.74
C THR A 176 -14.71 3.95 17.84
N GLY A 177 -14.05 5.09 17.57
CA GLY A 177 -13.80 6.13 18.56
C GLY A 177 -12.74 5.80 19.61
N GLU A 178 -12.03 4.67 19.50
CA GLU A 178 -11.04 4.22 20.50
C GLU A 178 -9.56 4.40 20.07
N GLY A 179 -9.31 5.08 18.95
CA GLY A 179 -7.99 5.18 18.31
C GLY A 179 -7.50 3.84 17.76
N LEU A 180 -8.41 2.96 17.30
CA LEU A 180 -8.04 1.62 16.81
C LEU A 180 -7.27 1.67 15.49
N SER A 181 -7.54 2.64 14.62
CA SER A 181 -6.80 2.81 13.36
C SER A 181 -5.30 2.94 13.62
N LYS A 182 -4.90 3.87 14.50
CA LYS A 182 -3.49 4.09 14.85
C LYS A 182 -2.88 2.90 15.59
N LYS A 183 -3.67 2.16 16.37
CA LYS A 183 -3.23 0.93 17.03
C LYS A 183 -2.98 -0.19 15.99
N LEU A 184 -3.78 -0.28 14.94
CA LEU A 184 -3.60 -1.22 13.83
C LEU A 184 -2.33 -0.90 13.04
N LEU A 185 -2.14 0.37 12.64
CA LEU A 185 -0.90 0.81 11.96
C LEU A 185 0.36 0.51 12.76
N LYS A 186 0.33 0.72 14.08
CA LYS A 186 1.46 0.37 14.97
C LYS A 186 1.70 -1.13 15.01
N TYR A 187 0.63 -1.92 15.02
CA TYR A 187 0.71 -3.37 14.99
C TYR A 187 1.32 -3.86 13.67
N PHE A 188 0.85 -3.37 12.53
CA PHE A 188 1.41 -3.66 11.21
C PHE A 188 2.91 -3.37 11.10
N ARG A 189 3.37 -2.21 11.59
CA ARG A 189 4.81 -1.91 11.68
C ARG A 189 5.60 -2.88 12.55
N SER A 190 4.96 -3.50 13.54
CA SER A 190 5.61 -4.41 14.49
C SER A 190 5.71 -5.84 13.98
N ILE A 191 4.85 -6.24 13.03
CA ILE A 191 4.84 -7.61 12.50
C ILE A 191 5.68 -7.79 11.23
N ILE A 192 6.06 -6.70 10.56
CA ILE A 192 6.97 -6.76 9.42
C ILE A 192 8.42 -6.51 9.83
N PRO A 193 9.40 -7.10 9.10
CA PRO A 193 10.80 -6.81 9.31
C PRO A 193 11.11 -5.30 9.29
N ALA A 194 11.85 -4.84 10.30
CA ALA A 194 12.23 -3.43 10.43
C ALA A 194 13.05 -2.93 9.21
N ASP A 195 13.71 -3.84 8.49
CA ASP A 195 14.46 -3.55 7.27
C ASP A 195 13.55 -3.04 6.14
N PHE A 196 12.32 -3.56 6.03
CA PHE A 196 11.32 -3.10 5.06
C PHE A 196 10.87 -1.66 5.37
N VAL A 197 10.56 -1.39 6.64
CA VAL A 197 10.10 -0.06 7.10
C VAL A 197 11.20 0.98 6.95
N LYS A 198 12.44 0.63 7.33
CA LYS A 198 13.58 1.56 7.32
C LYS A 198 14.26 1.64 5.97
N GLY A 199 13.96 0.73 5.03
CA GLY A 199 14.66 0.59 3.74
C GLY A 199 16.15 0.29 3.91
N ARG A 200 16.51 -0.55 4.87
CA ARG A 200 17.93 -0.84 5.14
C ARG A 200 18.50 -1.67 3.99
N SER A 201 19.66 -1.24 3.50
CA SER A 201 20.51 -2.06 2.63
C SER A 201 21.11 -3.20 3.45
N GLY A 202 21.22 -4.37 2.83
CA GLY A 202 22.04 -5.45 3.37
C GLY A 202 23.53 -5.19 3.12
N VAL A 203 24.37 -5.96 3.79
CA VAL A 203 25.82 -5.97 3.60
C VAL A 203 26.27 -7.42 3.48
N ILE A 204 27.03 -7.71 2.44
CA ILE A 204 27.78 -8.96 2.31
C ILE A 204 29.20 -8.66 2.76
N GLU A 205 29.62 -9.30 3.84
CA GLU A 205 31.01 -9.24 4.31
C GLU A 205 31.80 -10.35 3.63
N ILE A 206 32.97 -9.99 3.10
CA ILE A 206 33.92 -10.91 2.49
C ILE A 206 35.23 -10.77 3.28
N PRO A 207 35.35 -11.50 4.40
CA PRO A 207 36.46 -11.34 5.35
C PRO A 207 37.83 -11.52 4.68
N GLU A 208 37.91 -12.43 3.71
CA GLU A 208 39.16 -12.83 3.04
C GLU A 208 39.80 -11.69 2.26
N PHE A 209 38.99 -10.73 1.80
CA PHE A 209 39.44 -9.51 1.15
C PHE A 209 39.33 -8.27 2.05
N SER A 210 38.79 -8.41 3.26
CA SER A 210 38.38 -7.29 4.10
C SER A 210 37.46 -6.31 3.35
N VAL A 211 36.59 -6.86 2.49
CA VAL A 211 35.67 -6.10 1.65
C VAL A 211 34.25 -6.24 2.19
N GLN A 212 33.53 -5.13 2.21
CA GLN A 212 32.09 -5.09 2.46
C GLN A 212 31.38 -4.56 1.20
N ILE A 213 30.45 -5.37 0.70
CA ILE A 213 29.61 -5.04 -0.45
C ILE A 213 28.22 -4.70 0.05
N LYS A 214 27.75 -3.51 -0.30
CA LYS A 214 26.42 -3.04 0.07
C LYS A 214 25.42 -3.48 -0.98
N VAL A 215 24.41 -4.25 -0.59
CA VAL A 215 23.30 -4.61 -1.48
C VAL A 215 22.17 -3.57 -1.39
N PRO A 216 21.42 -3.33 -2.47
CA PRO A 216 20.29 -2.41 -2.45
C PRO A 216 19.26 -2.85 -1.39
N PRO A 217 18.47 -1.90 -0.85
CA PRO A 217 17.40 -2.24 0.05
C PRO A 217 16.35 -3.12 -0.66
N PHE A 218 15.52 -3.80 0.13
CA PHE A 218 14.35 -4.47 -0.41
C PHE A 218 13.51 -3.48 -1.24
N SER A 219 13.05 -3.93 -2.41
CA SER A 219 12.43 -3.08 -3.44
C SER A 219 11.13 -2.42 -2.98
N TRP A 220 10.49 -3.00 -1.95
CA TRP A 220 9.29 -2.51 -1.31
C TRP A 220 9.56 -1.88 0.07
N GLY A 221 8.91 -0.75 0.32
CA GLY A 221 8.84 -0.11 1.63
C GLY A 221 7.41 0.06 2.12
N PHE A 222 7.25 0.11 3.44
CA PHE A 222 5.98 0.39 4.10
C PHE A 222 6.09 1.58 5.04
N LYS A 223 5.19 2.56 4.88
CA LYS A 223 5.18 3.77 5.69
C LYS A 223 3.79 4.07 6.23
N ALA A 224 3.55 3.69 7.49
CA ALA A 224 2.40 4.18 8.23
C ALA A 224 2.57 5.68 8.60
N CYS A 225 1.51 6.48 8.68
CA CYS A 225 1.54 7.86 9.17
C CYS A 225 0.31 8.16 10.03
N ASP A 226 0.47 9.00 11.03
CA ASP A 226 -0.62 9.55 11.85
C ASP A 226 -1.02 10.90 11.26
N VAL A 227 -2.25 11.01 10.74
CA VAL A 227 -2.70 12.19 10.00
C VAL A 227 -3.34 13.27 10.87
N ASP A 228 -3.56 12.99 12.15
CA ASP A 228 -4.05 14.01 13.09
C ASP A 228 -2.91 14.91 13.62
N LYS A 229 -1.67 14.55 13.27
CA LYS A 229 -0.49 15.39 13.46
C LYS A 229 -0.20 16.17 12.18
N GLN A 230 0.71 17.14 12.27
CA GLN A 230 1.18 17.88 11.09
C GLN A 230 1.56 16.90 9.97
N PHE A 231 0.86 17.01 8.84
CA PHE A 231 1.00 16.07 7.74
C PHE A 231 2.40 16.18 7.12
N ASN A 232 3.05 15.04 6.92
CA ASN A 232 4.44 15.02 6.45
C ASN A 232 4.51 15.44 4.98
N GLU A 233 5.16 16.57 4.68
CA GLU A 233 5.27 17.10 3.30
C GLU A 233 5.87 16.10 2.30
N ARG A 234 6.81 15.25 2.72
CA ARG A 234 7.37 14.21 1.83
C ARG A 234 6.35 13.11 1.51
N VAL A 235 5.43 12.84 2.44
CA VAL A 235 4.32 11.91 2.19
C VAL A 235 3.33 12.54 1.23
N LEU A 236 3.02 13.83 1.42
CA LEU A 236 2.15 14.57 0.51
C LEU A 236 2.72 14.60 -0.91
N ASP A 237 3.99 14.95 -1.05
CA ASP A 237 4.70 14.97 -2.33
C ASP A 237 4.68 13.59 -3.01
N PHE A 238 4.88 12.52 -2.22
CA PHE A 238 4.77 11.15 -2.71
C PHE A 238 3.35 10.81 -3.17
N LEU A 239 2.32 11.14 -2.39
CA LEU A 239 0.92 10.86 -2.74
C LEU A 239 0.53 11.55 -4.04
N LEU A 240 0.99 12.79 -4.25
CA LEU A 240 0.72 13.59 -5.44
C LEU A 240 1.52 13.12 -6.67
N LYS A 241 2.83 12.88 -6.52
CA LYS A 241 3.74 12.64 -7.66
C LYS A 241 3.97 11.17 -7.95
N ARG A 242 3.78 10.29 -6.96
CA ARG A 242 4.06 8.85 -7.03
C ARG A 242 5.48 8.56 -7.53
N LYS A 243 6.44 9.30 -6.99
CA LYS A 243 7.87 9.15 -7.26
C LYS A 243 8.63 8.85 -5.97
N SER A 244 9.58 7.92 -6.04
CA SER A 244 10.50 7.60 -4.94
C SER A 244 11.89 7.38 -5.52
N GLY A 245 12.89 8.02 -4.93
CA GLY A 245 14.29 7.78 -5.29
C GLY A 245 14.89 6.56 -4.60
N ARG A 246 14.16 5.92 -3.67
CA ARG A 246 14.68 4.85 -2.80
C ARG A 246 14.04 3.49 -3.03
N PHE A 247 12.77 3.47 -3.38
CA PHE A 247 11.98 2.25 -3.50
C PHE A 247 11.30 2.21 -4.86
N SER A 248 11.26 1.03 -5.47
CA SER A 248 10.43 0.81 -6.66
C SER A 248 8.96 0.65 -6.27
N GLU A 249 8.67 0.15 -5.07
CA GLU A 249 7.32 0.08 -4.49
C GLU A 249 7.28 0.74 -3.10
N LEU A 250 6.32 1.62 -2.86
CA LEU A 250 6.13 2.22 -1.52
C LEU A 250 4.64 2.26 -1.18
N SER A 251 4.24 1.48 -0.19
CA SER A 251 2.89 1.52 0.36
C SER A 251 2.83 2.50 1.54
N VAL A 252 1.82 3.35 1.55
CA VAL A 252 1.61 4.37 2.59
C VAL A 252 0.24 4.19 3.21
N GLU A 253 0.23 3.81 4.48
CA GLU A 253 -1.00 3.71 5.26
C GLU A 253 -1.16 4.94 6.16
N LEU A 254 -2.35 5.54 6.17
CA LEU A 254 -2.64 6.77 6.90
C LEU A 254 -3.71 6.50 7.95
N GLY A 255 -3.39 6.62 9.24
CA GLY A 255 -4.34 6.37 10.34
C GLY A 255 -4.78 7.67 11.01
N THR A 256 -6.07 7.76 11.33
CA THR A 256 -6.71 8.89 12.01
C THR A 256 -7.63 8.41 13.13
N ASP A 257 -7.68 9.11 14.25
CA ASP A 257 -8.65 8.86 15.33
C ASP A 257 -10.04 9.42 14.99
N ARG A 258 -10.16 10.15 13.86
CA ARG A 258 -11.42 10.69 13.36
C ARG A 258 -12.24 9.59 12.66
N SER A 259 -13.55 9.60 12.87
CA SER A 259 -14.49 8.72 12.16
C SER A 259 -14.76 9.13 10.72
N ALA A 260 -14.47 10.38 10.36
CA ALA A 260 -14.71 10.99 9.06
C ALA A 260 -13.65 12.05 8.69
N PRO A 261 -13.44 12.36 7.40
CA PRO A 261 -12.60 13.47 6.96
C PRO A 261 -13.17 14.83 7.39
N ASN A 262 -12.32 15.84 7.62
CA ASN A 262 -12.76 17.21 7.92
C ASN A 262 -13.13 18.00 6.67
N SER A 263 -12.69 17.54 5.50
CA SER A 263 -13.06 18.09 4.21
C SER A 263 -12.89 17.05 3.12
N LEU A 264 -13.68 17.16 2.07
CA LEU A 264 -13.60 16.29 0.89
C LEU A 264 -12.27 16.38 0.14
N TYR A 265 -11.50 17.44 0.40
CA TYR A 265 -10.21 17.70 -0.25
C TYR A 265 -9.01 17.37 0.63
N GLU A 266 -9.23 16.81 1.83
CA GLU A 266 -8.11 16.48 2.68
C GLU A 266 -7.26 15.36 2.06
N PRO A 267 -5.91 15.49 2.07
CA PRO A 267 -5.02 14.51 1.43
C PRO A 267 -5.26 13.06 1.83
N PRO A 268 -5.53 12.73 3.12
CA PRO A 268 -5.81 11.36 3.52
C PRO A 268 -7.03 10.77 2.81
N PHE A 269 -8.02 11.57 2.43
CA PHE A 269 -9.20 11.10 1.73
C PHE A 269 -9.01 11.13 0.20
N ALA A 270 -8.58 12.26 -0.34
CA ALA A 270 -8.59 12.50 -1.78
C ALA A 270 -7.43 11.80 -2.52
N LEU A 271 -6.23 11.75 -1.93
CA LEU A 271 -5.00 11.38 -2.64
C LEU A 271 -4.54 9.93 -2.44
N VAL A 272 -5.17 9.20 -1.52
CA VAL A 272 -4.92 7.77 -1.32
C VAL A 272 -5.58 6.95 -2.42
N ASP A 273 -5.14 5.69 -2.58
CA ASP A 273 -5.79 4.79 -3.51
C ASP A 273 -7.16 4.36 -2.99
N GLN A 274 -7.29 4.07 -1.69
CA GLN A 274 -8.54 3.73 -1.03
C GLN A 274 -8.65 4.42 0.33
N PRO A 275 -9.65 5.28 0.56
CA PRO A 275 -10.07 5.61 1.91
C PRO A 275 -10.95 4.49 2.46
N ALA A 276 -10.85 4.19 3.74
CA ALA A 276 -11.64 3.16 4.39
C ALA A 276 -11.89 3.49 5.86
N ILE A 277 -12.82 2.77 6.49
CA ILE A 277 -13.29 3.02 7.86
C ILE A 277 -13.17 1.72 8.66
N LEU A 278 -12.58 1.77 9.86
CA LEU A 278 -12.73 0.71 10.84
C LEU A 278 -14.09 0.80 11.50
N PHE A 279 -14.87 -0.26 11.40
CA PHE A 279 -16.19 -0.33 11.99
C PHE A 279 -16.15 -0.53 13.51
N PRO A 280 -17.22 -0.14 14.23
CA PRO A 280 -17.29 -0.25 15.69
C PRO A 280 -17.13 -1.68 16.26
N ASN A 281 -17.39 -2.72 15.45
CA ASN A 281 -17.23 -4.12 15.85
C ASN A 281 -15.77 -4.62 15.80
N VAL A 282 -14.83 -3.77 15.36
CA VAL A 282 -13.41 -4.12 15.31
C VAL A 282 -12.84 -4.16 16.73
N GLU A 283 -12.14 -5.25 17.05
CA GLU A 283 -11.54 -5.44 18.37
C GLU A 283 -10.09 -5.92 18.25
N LYS A 284 -9.23 -5.38 19.14
CA LYS A 284 -7.87 -5.87 19.32
C LYS A 284 -7.80 -6.91 20.42
N ARG A 285 -7.44 -8.14 20.05
CA ARG A 285 -7.18 -9.24 20.98
C ARG A 285 -5.79 -9.09 21.61
N LYS A 286 -5.71 -9.18 22.93
CA LYS A 286 -4.43 -9.20 23.65
C LYS A 286 -3.81 -10.59 23.53
N MET A 287 -2.78 -10.72 22.71
CA MET A 287 -2.03 -11.96 22.54
C MET A 287 -0.54 -11.71 22.75
N ASN A 288 0.12 -12.59 23.52
CA ASN A 288 1.57 -12.62 23.66
C ASN A 288 2.12 -13.68 22.71
N VAL A 289 2.14 -13.36 21.42
CA VAL A 289 2.66 -14.23 20.36
C VAL A 289 3.78 -13.53 19.62
N ASP A 290 4.70 -14.33 19.10
CA ASP A 290 5.66 -13.82 18.13
C ASP A 290 4.93 -13.28 16.89
N PRO A 291 5.41 -12.20 16.27
CA PRO A 291 5.02 -11.84 14.92
C PRO A 291 5.00 -13.05 13.98
N PRO A 292 3.93 -13.26 13.21
CA PRO A 292 3.82 -14.41 12.31
C PRO A 292 4.85 -14.30 11.18
N PHE A 293 5.78 -15.25 11.09
CA PHE A 293 6.81 -15.29 10.03
C PHE A 293 6.18 -15.47 8.64
N GLU A 294 4.99 -16.05 8.57
CA GLU A 294 4.18 -16.24 7.37
C GLU A 294 3.94 -14.91 6.64
N VAL A 295 3.77 -13.81 7.39
CA VAL A 295 3.60 -12.46 6.80
C VAL A 295 4.84 -12.04 6.03
N ALA A 296 6.02 -12.17 6.63
CA ALA A 296 7.28 -11.78 5.99
C ALA A 296 7.57 -12.67 4.76
N LYS A 297 7.37 -13.98 4.89
CA LYS A 297 7.55 -14.96 3.82
C LYS A 297 6.66 -14.71 2.61
N TYR A 298 5.38 -14.49 2.85
CA TYR A 298 4.42 -14.18 1.79
C TYR A 298 4.76 -12.86 1.11
N VAL A 299 5.10 -11.82 1.88
CA VAL A 299 5.53 -10.52 1.34
C VAL A 299 6.74 -10.69 0.42
N ILE A 300 7.81 -11.35 0.90
CA ILE A 300 9.03 -11.59 0.11
C ILE A 300 8.69 -12.26 -1.22
N THR A 301 7.96 -13.38 -1.17
CA THR A 301 7.60 -14.14 -2.38
C THR A 301 6.72 -13.33 -3.32
N SER A 302 5.71 -12.62 -2.80
CA SER A 302 4.80 -11.81 -3.61
C SER A 302 5.51 -10.71 -4.41
N LYS A 303 6.60 -10.12 -3.86
CA LYS A 303 7.39 -9.09 -4.56
C LYS A 303 8.25 -9.61 -5.70
N MET A 304 8.42 -10.92 -5.78
CA MET A 304 9.10 -11.53 -6.92
C MET A 304 8.17 -11.64 -8.13
N THR A 305 6.85 -11.57 -7.92
CA THR A 305 5.84 -11.60 -8.99
C THR A 305 5.54 -10.19 -9.50
N TYR A 306 5.57 -10.04 -10.82
CA TYR A 306 5.44 -8.75 -11.51
C TYR A 306 4.30 -8.77 -12.54
N PRO A 307 3.02 -8.74 -12.09
CA PRO A 307 1.89 -8.76 -13.00
C PRO A 307 1.93 -7.57 -13.98
N THR A 308 1.60 -7.81 -15.24
CA THR A 308 1.49 -6.76 -16.27
C THR A 308 0.06 -6.58 -16.77
N VAL A 309 -0.26 -5.38 -17.26
CA VAL A 309 -1.54 -5.06 -17.87
C VAL A 309 -1.44 -5.27 -19.38
N GLY A 310 -2.20 -6.22 -19.92
CA GLY A 310 -2.17 -6.53 -21.35
C GLY A 310 -0.78 -6.87 -21.89
N ASN A 311 -0.57 -6.57 -23.17
CA ASN A 311 0.69 -6.75 -23.89
C ASN A 311 1.29 -5.42 -24.40
N SER A 312 0.53 -4.33 -24.31
CA SER A 312 0.86 -3.05 -24.94
C SER A 312 0.47 -1.85 -24.08
N ARG A 313 1.05 -0.68 -24.42
CA ARG A 313 0.68 0.59 -23.79
C ARG A 313 -0.79 0.96 -24.04
N THR A 314 -1.32 0.60 -25.21
CA THR A 314 -2.72 0.86 -25.57
C THR A 314 -3.69 0.10 -24.66
N ASP A 315 -3.32 -1.09 -24.17
CA ASP A 315 -4.13 -1.85 -23.22
C ASP A 315 -4.27 -1.10 -21.88
N ILE A 316 -3.17 -0.49 -21.42
CA ILE A 316 -3.18 0.35 -20.21
C ILE A 316 -4.08 1.58 -20.42
N GLU A 317 -3.96 2.24 -21.56
CA GLU A 317 -4.76 3.42 -21.89
C GLU A 317 -6.26 3.10 -21.98
N GLN A 318 -6.61 1.95 -22.54
CA GLN A 318 -8.00 1.46 -22.58
C GLN A 318 -8.54 1.18 -21.17
N VAL A 319 -7.77 0.47 -20.34
CA VAL A 319 -8.15 0.18 -18.95
C VAL A 319 -8.38 1.45 -18.14
N LEU A 320 -7.49 2.43 -18.28
CA LEU A 320 -7.61 3.71 -17.59
C LEU A 320 -8.80 4.54 -18.11
N GLY A 321 -9.08 4.50 -19.41
CA GLY A 321 -10.26 5.14 -20.00
C GLY A 321 -11.57 4.55 -19.48
N GLU A 322 -11.70 3.23 -19.46
CA GLU A 322 -12.89 2.54 -18.95
C GLU A 322 -13.10 2.76 -17.45
N THR A 323 -12.03 2.71 -16.67
CA THR A 323 -12.12 3.00 -15.22
C THR A 323 -12.46 4.46 -14.94
N SER A 324 -12.00 5.40 -15.76
CA SER A 324 -12.45 6.80 -15.70
C SER A 324 -13.96 6.93 -15.90
N LEU A 325 -14.54 6.25 -16.90
CA LEU A 325 -15.99 6.25 -17.11
C LEU A 325 -16.75 5.65 -15.93
N LYS A 326 -16.24 4.57 -15.34
CA LYS A 326 -16.84 3.97 -14.13
C LYS A 326 -16.79 4.91 -12.92
N ILE A 327 -15.72 5.68 -12.75
CA ILE A 327 -15.60 6.70 -11.68
C ILE A 327 -16.63 7.83 -11.85
N ILE A 328 -16.83 8.30 -13.09
CA ILE A 328 -17.84 9.33 -13.37
C ILE A 328 -19.25 8.83 -13.01
N LYS A 329 -19.61 7.63 -13.48
CA LYS A 329 -20.91 7.00 -13.14
C LYS A 329 -21.08 6.77 -11.64
N LEU A 330 -19.99 6.49 -10.94
CA LEU A 330 -20.03 6.32 -9.48
C LEU A 330 -20.31 7.63 -8.76
N ALA A 331 -19.69 8.73 -9.21
CA ALA A 331 -19.98 10.06 -8.66
C ALA A 331 -21.43 10.49 -8.93
N GLU A 332 -21.98 10.17 -10.10
CA GLU A 332 -23.41 10.37 -10.41
C GLU A 332 -24.31 9.54 -9.49
N LYS A 333 -23.95 8.27 -9.24
CA LYS A 333 -24.70 7.37 -8.33
C LYS A 333 -24.81 7.94 -6.90
N PHE A 334 -23.75 8.61 -6.42
CA PHE A 334 -23.73 9.22 -5.09
C PHE A 334 -24.21 10.68 -5.07
N ASP A 335 -24.74 11.19 -6.18
CA ASP A 335 -25.16 12.60 -6.37
C ASP A 335 -24.08 13.62 -5.99
N VAL A 336 -22.83 13.31 -6.34
CA VAL A 336 -21.65 14.16 -6.13
C VAL A 336 -20.83 14.36 -7.42
N PRO A 337 -21.46 14.68 -8.57
CA PRO A 337 -20.74 14.87 -9.84
C PRO A 337 -19.68 15.98 -9.78
N HIS A 338 -19.83 16.95 -8.89
CA HIS A 338 -18.85 18.01 -8.66
C HIS A 338 -17.53 17.54 -8.04
N LEU A 339 -17.50 16.34 -7.43
CA LEU A 339 -16.27 15.72 -6.94
C LEU A 339 -15.48 15.02 -8.05
N VAL A 340 -15.98 15.05 -9.29
CA VAL A 340 -15.27 14.60 -10.50
C VAL A 340 -14.34 15.69 -10.99
N ARG A 341 -13.22 15.88 -10.29
CA ARG A 341 -12.19 16.85 -10.69
C ARG A 341 -10.80 16.40 -10.27
N ARG A 342 -9.79 17.03 -10.87
CA ARG A 342 -8.39 16.73 -10.57
C ARG A 342 -8.12 16.89 -9.07
N HIS A 343 -7.49 15.88 -8.46
CA HIS A 343 -7.17 15.79 -7.03
C HIS A 343 -8.37 15.73 -6.08
N ALA A 344 -9.58 15.46 -6.57
CA ALA A 344 -10.75 15.19 -5.73
C ALA A 344 -11.00 13.69 -5.56
N VAL A 345 -12.04 13.36 -4.78
CA VAL A 345 -12.43 11.98 -4.42
C VAL A 345 -12.71 11.12 -5.64
N PHE A 346 -13.25 11.71 -6.71
CA PHE A 346 -13.54 11.02 -7.96
C PHE A 346 -12.73 11.60 -9.12
N ASP A 347 -11.43 11.86 -8.91
CA ASP A 347 -10.54 12.33 -9.98
C ASP A 347 -10.52 11.35 -11.17
N PRO A 348 -11.17 11.69 -12.31
CA PRO A 348 -11.25 10.80 -13.47
C PRO A 348 -9.97 10.84 -14.31
N ASN A 349 -9.00 11.70 -13.96
CA ASN A 349 -7.75 11.78 -14.68
C ASN A 349 -7.05 10.43 -14.67
N TYR A 350 -6.36 10.10 -15.77
CA TYR A 350 -5.50 8.92 -15.89
C TYR A 350 -4.58 8.71 -14.67
N TYR A 351 -4.07 9.80 -14.07
CA TYR A 351 -3.18 9.77 -12.90
C TYR A 351 -3.91 9.84 -11.54
N GLY A 352 -5.24 9.88 -11.56
CA GLY A 352 -6.14 9.92 -10.41
C GLY A 352 -6.66 8.54 -10.01
N LYS A 353 -7.97 8.43 -9.77
CA LYS A 353 -8.63 7.20 -9.29
C LYS A 353 -8.63 6.02 -10.27
N PRO A 354 -8.68 6.21 -11.60
CA PRO A 354 -8.43 5.13 -12.58
C PRO A 354 -7.15 4.35 -12.28
N GLN A 355 -6.07 5.07 -11.96
CA GLN A 355 -4.82 4.44 -11.59
C GLN A 355 -4.91 3.69 -10.25
N SER A 356 -5.60 4.26 -9.26
CA SER A 356 -5.82 3.58 -7.98
C SER A 356 -6.54 2.24 -8.15
N ILE A 357 -7.56 2.19 -9.01
CA ILE A 357 -8.25 0.93 -9.38
C ILE A 357 -7.28 -0.04 -10.04
N LEU A 358 -6.44 0.43 -10.97
CA LEU A 358 -5.45 -0.41 -11.63
C LEU A 358 -4.42 -0.99 -10.64
N ARG A 359 -3.99 -0.19 -9.65
CA ARG A 359 -3.09 -0.67 -8.59
C ARG A 359 -3.73 -1.75 -7.72
N VAL A 360 -5.00 -1.57 -7.34
CA VAL A 360 -5.77 -2.61 -6.62
C VAL A 360 -5.85 -3.88 -7.44
N ALA A 361 -6.15 -3.77 -8.74
CA ALA A 361 -6.19 -4.92 -9.64
C ALA A 361 -4.83 -5.63 -9.74
N LEU A 362 -3.73 -4.89 -9.85
CA LEU A 362 -2.39 -5.48 -9.90
C LEU A 362 -1.98 -6.15 -8.58
N ALA A 363 -2.36 -5.59 -7.43
CA ALA A 363 -2.12 -6.25 -6.14
C ALA A 363 -2.97 -7.52 -5.98
N LEU A 364 -4.24 -7.49 -6.44
CA LEU A 364 -5.08 -8.69 -6.51
C LEU A 364 -4.48 -9.75 -7.42
N ALA A 365 -3.94 -9.36 -8.58
CA ALA A 365 -3.27 -10.29 -9.50
C ALA A 365 -2.06 -10.95 -8.83
N ARG A 366 -1.25 -10.17 -8.11
CA ARG A 366 -0.11 -10.68 -7.34
C ARG A 366 -0.56 -11.63 -6.22
N ALA A 367 -1.63 -11.29 -5.48
CA ALA A 367 -2.21 -12.17 -4.47
C ALA A 367 -2.71 -13.51 -5.04
N GLN A 368 -3.19 -13.49 -6.29
CA GLN A 368 -3.65 -14.67 -7.03
C GLN A 368 -2.56 -15.36 -7.86
N ASN A 369 -1.29 -14.93 -7.77
CA ASN A 369 -0.18 -15.41 -8.59
C ASN A 369 -0.48 -15.39 -10.10
N LYS A 370 -1.11 -14.31 -10.59
CA LYS A 370 -1.37 -14.07 -12.00
C LYS A 370 -0.30 -13.15 -12.59
N ASP A 371 0.28 -13.54 -13.73
CA ASP A 371 1.32 -12.76 -14.40
C ASP A 371 0.76 -11.66 -15.30
N LYS A 372 -0.48 -11.79 -15.75
CA LYS A 372 -1.12 -10.83 -16.65
C LYS A 372 -2.57 -10.57 -16.26
N ILE A 373 -3.00 -9.33 -16.43
CA ILE A 373 -4.39 -8.90 -16.26
C ILE A 373 -4.90 -8.16 -17.49
N ASP A 374 -6.21 -8.28 -17.71
CA ASP A 374 -6.97 -7.63 -18.77
C ASP A 374 -8.04 -6.69 -18.18
N LEU A 375 -8.82 -6.07 -19.07
CA LEU A 375 -9.90 -5.16 -18.69
C LEU A 375 -10.99 -5.83 -17.83
N GLU A 376 -11.30 -7.10 -18.08
CA GLU A 376 -12.29 -7.85 -17.30
C GLU A 376 -11.78 -8.05 -15.86
N PHE A 377 -10.50 -8.39 -15.70
CA PHE A 377 -9.89 -8.53 -14.39
C PHE A 377 -9.91 -7.20 -13.60
N VAL A 378 -9.57 -6.10 -14.26
CA VAL A 378 -9.64 -4.76 -13.62
C VAL A 378 -11.08 -4.38 -13.27
N SER A 379 -12.04 -4.72 -14.13
CA SER A 379 -13.47 -4.51 -13.87
C SER A 379 -13.96 -5.25 -12.63
N ARG A 380 -13.55 -6.51 -12.45
CA ARG A 380 -13.84 -7.27 -11.23
C ARG A 380 -13.19 -6.68 -9.99
N ALA A 381 -11.96 -6.19 -10.10
CA ALA A 381 -11.28 -5.53 -8.98
C ALA A 381 -12.00 -4.23 -8.58
N PHE A 382 -12.49 -3.47 -9.57
CA PHE A 382 -13.34 -2.31 -9.33
C PHE A 382 -14.63 -2.71 -8.59
N GLU A 383 -15.39 -3.67 -9.12
CA GLU A 383 -16.69 -4.06 -8.56
C GLU A 383 -16.58 -4.70 -7.17
N ASN A 384 -15.60 -5.58 -6.95
CA ASN A 384 -15.53 -6.37 -5.73
C ASN A 384 -14.84 -5.67 -4.56
N TYR A 385 -13.96 -4.69 -4.83
CA TYR A 385 -13.16 -4.05 -3.80
C TYR A 385 -13.34 -2.54 -3.79
N TYR A 386 -13.06 -1.86 -4.91
CA TYR A 386 -13.15 -0.40 -4.97
C TYR A 386 -14.57 0.09 -4.70
N LEU A 387 -15.54 -0.40 -5.48
CA LEU A 387 -16.92 0.05 -5.44
C LEU A 387 -17.55 -0.25 -4.08
N LYS A 388 -17.47 -1.52 -3.63
CA LYS A 388 -18.02 -1.93 -2.33
C LYS A 388 -17.43 -1.12 -1.16
N ASN A 389 -16.12 -0.86 -1.19
CA ASN A 389 -15.49 -0.05 -0.16
C ASN A 389 -15.98 1.41 -0.20
N MET A 390 -16.10 2.00 -1.40
CA MET A 390 -16.65 3.35 -1.51
C MET A 390 -18.12 3.42 -1.07
N GLU A 391 -18.95 2.43 -1.39
CA GLU A 391 -20.34 2.33 -0.90
C GLU A 391 -20.38 2.33 0.63
N ILE A 392 -19.61 1.46 1.27
CA ILE A 392 -19.46 1.43 2.73
C ILE A 392 -19.03 2.78 3.29
N VAL A 393 -18.03 3.40 2.66
CA VAL A 393 -17.47 4.67 3.12
C VAL A 393 -18.50 5.79 3.03
N PHE A 394 -19.22 5.89 1.91
CA PHE A 394 -20.23 6.91 1.69
C PHE A 394 -21.48 6.69 2.56
N GLU A 395 -21.94 5.45 2.74
CA GLU A 395 -23.03 5.09 3.66
C GLU A 395 -22.67 5.42 5.11
N SER A 396 -21.43 5.18 5.52
CA SER A 396 -20.97 5.51 6.88
C SER A 396 -20.81 7.02 7.11
N TRP A 397 -20.80 7.81 6.03
CA TRP A 397 -20.48 9.24 6.00
C TRP A 397 -21.61 10.10 5.45
N GLU A 398 -22.86 9.67 5.62
CA GLU A 398 -24.07 10.42 5.21
C GLU A 398 -24.13 11.87 5.77
N ASP A 399 -23.36 12.18 6.83
CA ASP A 399 -23.25 13.51 7.41
C ASP A 399 -22.16 14.41 6.78
N ILE A 400 -21.49 13.94 5.73
CA ILE A 400 -20.40 14.70 5.08
C ILE A 400 -20.92 15.58 3.94
N PHE A 401 -22.01 15.18 3.29
CA PHE A 401 -22.66 15.92 2.21
C PHE A 401 -24.18 15.80 2.33
N THR A 402 -24.89 16.79 1.80
CA THR A 402 -26.35 16.71 1.62
C THR A 402 -26.71 15.79 0.47
N SER A 403 -27.99 15.45 0.34
CA SER A 403 -28.52 14.71 -0.83
C SER A 403 -28.05 15.27 -2.17
N LYS A 404 -27.97 16.60 -2.33
CA LYS A 404 -27.47 17.28 -3.55
C LYS A 404 -25.97 17.60 -3.57
N GLY A 405 -25.18 16.95 -2.72
CA GLY A 405 -23.73 17.06 -2.76
C GLY A 405 -23.13 18.34 -2.15
N VAL A 406 -23.85 19.07 -1.29
CA VAL A 406 -23.29 20.23 -0.58
C VAL A 406 -22.49 19.73 0.63
N GLU A 407 -21.20 20.07 0.72
CA GLU A 407 -20.36 19.63 1.84
C GLU A 407 -20.86 20.20 3.18
N ILE A 408 -21.21 19.28 4.09
CA ILE A 408 -21.67 19.53 5.46
C ILE A 408 -20.48 19.50 6.44
N VAL A 409 -19.47 18.67 6.17
CA VAL A 409 -18.45 18.34 7.18
C VAL A 409 -17.58 19.52 7.62
N SER A 410 -17.45 20.54 6.77
CA SER A 410 -16.75 21.79 7.11
C SER A 410 -17.53 22.68 8.10
N LEU A 411 -18.81 22.41 8.34
CA LEU A 411 -19.65 23.14 9.28
C LEU A 411 -19.40 22.68 10.72
N LYS A 412 -19.03 23.64 11.58
CA LYS A 412 -18.71 23.38 13.00
C LYS A 412 -19.95 23.27 13.88
N HIS A 413 -21.04 23.95 13.53
CA HIS A 413 -22.27 23.99 14.34
C HIS A 413 -23.28 22.97 13.85
N GLU A 414 -23.79 22.16 14.77
CA GLU A 414 -24.79 21.12 14.50
C GLU A 414 -26.07 21.70 13.87
N LEU A 415 -26.53 22.86 14.36
CA LEU A 415 -27.70 23.55 13.81
C LEU A 415 -27.51 23.93 12.33
N ASP A 416 -26.33 24.40 11.95
CA ASP A 416 -26.02 24.77 10.56
C ASP A 416 -26.14 23.55 9.64
N ARG A 417 -25.70 22.37 10.11
CA ARG A 417 -25.82 21.11 9.36
C ARG A 417 -27.28 20.73 9.15
N TYR A 418 -28.10 20.79 10.20
CA TYR A 418 -29.53 20.46 10.09
C TYR A 418 -30.29 21.44 9.21
N VAL A 419 -30.04 22.75 9.35
CA VAL A 419 -30.65 23.77 8.50
C VAL A 419 -30.25 23.58 7.04
N LEU A 420 -28.98 23.29 6.77
CA LEU A 420 -28.50 23.02 5.41
C LEU A 420 -29.15 21.77 4.79
N LYS A 421 -29.24 20.67 5.55
CA LYS A 421 -29.94 19.45 5.10
C LYS A 421 -31.39 19.75 4.77
N PHE A 422 -32.09 20.42 5.68
CA PHE A 422 -33.49 20.81 5.48
C PHE A 422 -33.68 21.65 4.21
N ILE A 423 -32.85 22.67 3.99
CA ILE A 423 -32.92 23.49 2.77
C ILE A 423 -32.70 22.62 1.54
N THR A 424 -31.68 21.77 1.56
CA THR A 424 -31.29 20.97 0.40
C THR A 424 -32.34 19.92 0.02
N ASP A 425 -32.97 19.31 1.02
CA ASP A 425 -33.99 18.28 0.81
C ASP A 425 -35.35 18.87 0.40
N ASN A 426 -35.62 20.14 0.71
CA ASN A 426 -36.91 20.80 0.45
C ASN A 426 -36.88 21.85 -0.68
N GLU A 427 -35.71 22.22 -1.19
CA GLU A 427 -35.62 23.09 -2.36
C GLU A 427 -35.88 22.32 -3.66
N THR A 428 -36.48 23.00 -4.64
CA THR A 428 -36.68 22.46 -5.99
C THR A 428 -35.71 23.11 -6.99
N SER A 429 -35.70 22.61 -8.23
CA SER A 429 -34.95 23.24 -9.33
C SER A 429 -35.39 24.71 -9.53
N GLU A 430 -36.69 25.00 -9.33
CA GLU A 430 -37.32 26.29 -9.62
C GLU A 430 -37.52 27.19 -8.39
N THR A 431 -37.56 26.62 -7.18
CA THR A 431 -37.86 27.35 -5.93
C THR A 431 -36.90 27.01 -4.80
N GLY A 432 -36.43 28.04 -4.08
CA GLY A 432 -35.72 27.87 -2.81
C GLY A 432 -36.68 27.64 -1.64
N VAL A 433 -36.11 27.51 -0.43
CA VAL A 433 -36.85 27.31 0.83
C VAL A 433 -36.99 28.63 1.56
N GLY A 434 -38.24 29.02 1.85
CA GLY A 434 -38.53 30.24 2.60
C GLY A 434 -38.18 30.12 4.08
N PHE A 435 -37.77 31.23 4.70
CA PHE A 435 -37.44 31.29 6.13
C PHE A 435 -38.58 30.80 7.02
N HIS A 436 -39.82 31.09 6.63
CA HIS A 436 -41.01 30.61 7.35
C HIS A 436 -41.07 29.08 7.45
N LEU A 437 -40.65 28.35 6.41
CA LEU A 437 -40.59 26.88 6.42
C LEU A 437 -39.47 26.37 7.32
N VAL A 438 -38.32 27.06 7.32
CA VAL A 438 -37.21 26.75 8.24
C VAL A 438 -37.68 26.96 9.69
N GLN A 439 -38.35 28.08 9.97
CA GLN A 439 -38.86 28.39 11.31
C GLN A 439 -39.95 27.42 11.76
N GLU A 440 -40.84 26.98 10.85
CA GLU A 440 -41.85 25.97 11.13
C GLU A 440 -41.23 24.60 11.46
N HIS A 441 -40.22 24.18 10.69
CA HIS A 441 -39.53 22.92 10.92
C HIS A 441 -38.72 22.92 12.22
N PHE A 442 -38.02 24.01 12.51
CA PHE A 442 -37.20 24.21 13.71
C PHE A 442 -37.95 25.04 14.77
N PHE A 443 -39.24 24.76 14.99
CA PHE A 443 -40.13 25.53 15.88
C PHE A 443 -39.63 25.67 17.34
N ASN A 444 -38.75 24.78 17.78
CA ASN A 444 -38.15 24.78 19.12
C ASN A 444 -36.88 25.65 19.23
N ARG A 445 -36.41 26.25 18.13
CA ARG A 445 -35.26 27.17 18.09
C ARG A 445 -35.76 28.61 18.00
N ASN A 446 -35.01 29.55 18.60
CA ASN A 446 -35.38 30.95 18.50
C ASN A 446 -35.03 31.50 17.10
N GLU A 447 -35.77 32.53 16.67
CA GLU A 447 -35.62 33.11 15.33
C GLU A 447 -34.19 33.63 15.08
N PHE A 448 -33.58 34.20 16.11
CA PHE A 448 -32.23 34.76 16.05
C PHE A 448 -31.17 33.69 15.73
N GLU A 449 -31.24 32.53 16.38
CA GLU A 449 -30.34 31.39 16.17
C GLU A 449 -30.44 30.85 14.74
N LEU A 450 -31.66 30.74 14.20
CA LEU A 450 -31.89 30.28 12.83
C LEU A 450 -31.37 31.29 11.80
N ARG A 451 -31.59 32.59 12.02
CA ARG A 451 -31.03 33.64 11.15
C ARG A 451 -29.51 33.67 11.20
N GLU A 452 -28.91 33.50 12.38
CA GLU A 452 -27.47 33.39 12.53
C GLU A 452 -26.90 32.13 11.85
N ALA A 453 -27.60 31.00 11.90
CA ALA A 453 -27.23 29.79 11.16
C ALA A 453 -27.26 30.02 9.65
N LEU A 454 -28.34 30.62 9.13
CA LEU A 454 -28.46 30.96 7.70
C LEU A 454 -27.38 31.94 7.26
N ARG A 455 -27.07 32.96 8.08
CA ARG A 455 -25.98 33.90 7.82
C ARG A 455 -24.63 33.18 7.72
N ARG A 456 -24.31 32.28 8.66
CA ARG A 456 -23.08 31.46 8.59
C ARG A 456 -23.04 30.56 7.36
N LEU A 457 -24.17 29.96 6.98
CA LEU A 457 -24.27 29.13 5.78
C LEU A 457 -24.08 29.96 4.49
N GLN A 458 -24.58 31.20 4.45
CA GLN A 458 -24.34 32.13 3.34
C GLN A 458 -22.88 32.58 3.27
N GLU A 459 -22.31 32.98 4.41
CA GLU A 459 -20.90 33.43 4.51
C GLU A 459 -19.90 32.32 4.15
N SER A 460 -20.24 31.06 4.46
CA SER A 460 -19.46 29.89 4.07
C SER A 460 -19.74 29.41 2.64
N GLY A 461 -20.62 30.09 1.90
CA GLY A 461 -20.96 29.79 0.52
C GLY A 461 -21.71 28.47 0.32
N LYS A 462 -22.37 27.94 1.37
CA LYS A 462 -23.14 26.69 1.31
C LYS A 462 -24.57 26.90 0.84
N ILE A 463 -25.10 28.11 1.06
CA ILE A 463 -26.40 28.54 0.55
C ILE A 463 -26.28 29.96 0.00
N TYR A 464 -27.24 30.37 -0.81
CA TYR A 464 -27.42 31.74 -1.26
C TYR A 464 -28.90 32.10 -1.21
N GLU A 465 -29.19 33.40 -1.16
CA GLU A 465 -30.55 33.91 -1.09
C GLU A 465 -31.01 34.33 -2.48
N ILE A 466 -31.99 33.62 -3.04
CA ILE A 466 -32.51 33.89 -4.39
C ILE A 466 -33.49 35.06 -4.42
N LYS A 467 -34.21 35.24 -3.31
CA LYS A 467 -35.16 36.32 -3.02
C LYS A 467 -35.17 36.52 -1.51
N ARG A 468 -35.65 37.68 -1.06
CA ARG A 468 -35.73 38.00 0.37
C ARG A 468 -36.33 36.84 1.19
N ASP A 469 -35.59 36.37 2.18
CA ASP A 469 -35.90 35.26 3.07
C ASP A 469 -36.18 33.93 2.34
N VAL A 470 -35.61 33.71 1.15
CA VAL A 470 -35.71 32.45 0.39
C VAL A 470 -34.32 31.96 0.01
N PHE A 471 -33.95 30.81 0.54
CA PHE A 471 -32.59 30.27 0.47
C PHE A 471 -32.53 29.06 -0.46
N LYS A 472 -31.42 28.93 -1.17
CA LYS A 472 -31.10 27.78 -2.00
C LYS A 472 -29.67 27.33 -1.72
N SER A 473 -29.45 26.04 -1.73
CA SER A 473 -28.14 25.43 -1.54
C SER A 473 -27.24 25.70 -2.73
N VAL A 474 -25.94 25.84 -2.46
CA VAL A 474 -24.89 25.97 -3.46
C VAL A 474 -24.16 24.62 -3.49
N PRO A 475 -24.42 23.76 -4.49
CA PRO A 475 -23.58 22.60 -4.73
C PRO A 475 -22.12 23.06 -4.81
N LEU A 476 -21.19 22.30 -4.25
CA LEU A 476 -19.76 22.59 -4.44
C LEU A 476 -19.49 22.67 -5.95
N GLU A 477 -19.00 23.80 -6.46
CA GLU A 477 -18.50 23.92 -7.85
C GLU A 477 -17.08 23.35 -7.99
#